data_AF-A0A9P6CTS1-F1
#
_entry.id   AF-A0A9P6CTS1-F1
#
_cell.length_a   1.000
_cell.length_b   1.000
_cell.length_c   1.000
_cell.angle_alpha   90.00
_cell.angle_beta   90.00
_cell.angle_gamma   90.00
#
_symmetry.space_group_name_H-M   'P 1'
#
loop_
_entity.id
_entity.type
_entity.pdbx_description
1 polymer ?
#
loop_
_entity_poly.entity_id
_entity_poly.type
_entity_poly.pdbx_seq_one_letter_code
_entity_poly.pdbx_strand_id
1 'polypeptide(L)'
;MDPAYLNKKIVDLSDAELITLGFLGENVAPDVKSIVDAVKANPDRLGTVTCFMVDCLKSMYPQDATQPPASPTLSEAETLYSELNNDSDARTVIAPDLISKYEMNFWYHGVSGNPPKLMWRSDLETNPFPIPPPGTNFFKIPTKAARGVFKTPLNDVWDDVAPRILASMKAHGLKYSALQTARFSTVEDGKNETLGPVVVWIAVHPNTTNAGAVRDATPDILHILADVQITDVVVEWYEASVVRL
;
A
#
# COMPACT_ATOMS: atom_id res chain seq x y z
N MET A 1 13.85 -20.52 2.03
CA MET A 1 15.03 -19.84 2.59
C MET A 1 15.29 -20.39 3.97
N ASP A 2 16.56 -20.39 4.40
CA ASP A 2 16.97 -20.81 5.75
C ASP A 2 16.39 -19.83 6.81
N PRO A 3 15.61 -20.30 7.81
CA PRO A 3 15.08 -19.45 8.88
C PRO A 3 16.16 -18.71 9.68
N ALA A 4 17.37 -19.27 9.78
CA ALA A 4 18.48 -18.61 10.46
C ALA A 4 18.97 -17.37 9.68
N TYR A 5 18.95 -17.43 8.35
CA TYR A 5 19.26 -16.29 7.49
C TYR A 5 18.23 -15.17 7.60
N LEU A 6 16.94 -15.52 7.50
CA LEU A 6 15.84 -14.53 7.49
C LEU A 6 15.80 -13.67 8.76
N ASN A 7 16.16 -14.26 9.90
CA ASN A 7 16.17 -13.59 11.20
C ASN A 7 17.51 -12.92 11.53
N LYS A 8 18.54 -13.08 10.70
CA LYS A 8 19.85 -12.46 10.92
C LYS A 8 19.72 -10.95 10.77
N LYS A 9 20.17 -10.20 11.77
CA LYS A 9 20.07 -8.74 11.76
C LYS A 9 21.15 -8.14 10.88
N ILE A 10 20.82 -7.06 10.19
CA ILE A 10 21.76 -6.35 9.32
C ILE A 10 22.94 -5.78 10.13
N VAL A 11 22.70 -5.36 11.37
CA VAL A 11 23.74 -4.85 12.27
C VAL A 11 24.78 -5.91 12.67
N ASP A 12 24.42 -7.20 12.59
CA ASP A 12 25.31 -8.31 12.94
C ASP A 12 26.13 -8.80 11.73
N LEU A 13 25.97 -8.19 10.55
CA LEU A 13 26.67 -8.56 9.33
C LEU A 13 27.88 -7.68 9.07
N SER A 14 28.97 -8.31 8.66
CA SER A 14 30.13 -7.60 8.12
C SER A 14 29.86 -7.03 6.73
N ASP A 15 30.64 -6.04 6.32
CA ASP A 15 30.57 -5.43 4.99
C ASP A 15 30.76 -6.46 3.87
N ALA A 16 31.66 -7.43 4.07
CA ALA A 16 31.87 -8.52 3.13
C ALA A 16 30.62 -9.41 2.98
N GLU A 17 29.92 -9.71 4.08
CA GLU A 17 28.66 -10.44 4.04
C GLU A 17 27.56 -9.61 3.36
N LEU A 18 27.45 -8.32 3.67
CA LEU A 18 26.46 -7.42 3.06
C LEU A 18 26.68 -7.28 1.55
N ILE A 19 27.93 -7.23 1.10
CA ILE A 19 28.28 -7.24 -0.33
C ILE A 19 27.92 -8.59 -0.96
N THR A 20 28.26 -9.70 -0.31
CA THR A 20 27.95 -11.06 -0.81
C THR A 20 26.44 -11.27 -0.95
N LEU A 21 25.64 -10.70 -0.05
CA LEU A 21 24.17 -10.75 -0.09
C LEU A 21 23.55 -9.74 -1.07
N GLY A 22 24.35 -8.85 -1.64
CA GLY A 22 23.90 -7.79 -2.55
C GLY A 22 23.06 -6.72 -1.86
N PHE A 23 23.35 -6.45 -0.57
CA PHE A 23 22.80 -5.33 0.20
C PHE A 23 23.72 -4.11 0.20
N LEU A 24 24.98 -4.29 -0.21
CA LEU A 24 25.98 -3.24 -0.40
C LEU A 24 26.75 -3.47 -1.71
N GLY A 25 27.19 -2.41 -2.39
CA GLY A 25 27.93 -2.50 -3.65
C GLY A 25 27.50 -1.48 -4.70
N GLU A 26 28.15 -1.49 -5.87
CA GLU A 26 27.89 -0.54 -6.96
C GLU A 26 26.53 -0.75 -7.64
N ASN A 27 26.04 -1.99 -7.67
CA ASN A 27 24.80 -2.37 -8.33
C ASN A 27 23.65 -2.59 -7.34
N VAL A 28 23.63 -1.95 -6.18
CA VAL A 28 22.53 -2.13 -5.22
C VAL A 28 21.47 -1.06 -5.42
N ALA A 29 20.19 -1.45 -5.35
CA ALA A 29 19.08 -0.51 -5.43
C ALA A 29 19.26 0.62 -4.38
N PRO A 30 19.03 1.90 -4.74
CA PRO A 30 19.31 3.03 -3.85
C PRO A 30 18.64 2.92 -2.47
N ASP A 31 17.42 2.39 -2.41
CA ASP A 31 16.67 2.23 -1.17
C ASP A 31 17.23 1.11 -0.28
N VAL A 32 17.70 0.01 -0.88
CA VAL A 32 18.38 -1.09 -0.17
C VAL A 32 19.69 -0.59 0.43
N LYS A 33 20.44 0.22 -0.32
CA LYS A 33 21.66 0.84 0.21
C LYS A 33 21.34 1.83 1.34
N SER A 34 20.33 2.67 1.14
CA SER A 34 19.88 3.67 2.13
C SER A 34 19.48 3.04 3.46
N ILE A 35 18.74 1.92 3.45
CA ILE A 35 18.33 1.25 4.69
C ILE A 35 19.52 0.60 5.41
N VAL A 36 20.47 0.00 4.68
CA VAL A 36 21.67 -0.63 5.25
C VAL A 36 22.59 0.43 5.87
N ASP A 37 22.79 1.55 5.18
CA ASP A 37 23.58 2.69 5.68
C ASP A 37 22.92 3.31 6.93
N ALA A 38 21.58 3.45 6.94
CA ALA A 38 20.84 3.97 8.08
C ALA A 38 20.94 3.05 9.31
N VAL A 39 20.82 1.73 9.11
CA VAL A 39 20.98 0.73 10.19
C VAL A 39 22.38 0.79 10.80
N LYS A 40 23.41 0.89 9.96
CA LYS A 40 24.81 1.02 10.42
C LYS A 40 25.08 2.32 11.17
N ALA A 41 24.48 3.42 10.72
CA ALA A 41 24.64 4.71 11.37
C ALA A 41 23.89 4.81 12.71
N ASN A 42 22.80 4.05 12.89
CA ASN A 42 21.93 4.13 14.07
C ASN A 42 21.53 2.74 14.62
N PRO A 43 22.51 1.91 15.05
CA PRO A 43 22.24 0.53 15.47
C PRO A 43 21.29 0.43 16.68
N ASP A 44 21.31 1.42 17.58
CA ASP A 44 20.43 1.44 18.76
C ASP A 44 18.95 1.63 18.41
N ARG A 45 18.64 2.24 17.26
CA ARG A 45 17.27 2.51 16.81
C ARG A 45 16.77 1.54 15.75
N LEU A 46 17.69 0.99 14.95
CA LEU A 46 17.38 0.18 13.77
C LEU A 46 18.00 -1.23 13.82
N GLY A 47 18.58 -1.63 14.94
CA GLY A 47 19.20 -2.95 15.14
C GLY A 47 18.23 -4.15 15.11
N THR A 48 16.93 -3.91 14.89
CA THR A 48 15.92 -4.94 14.66
C THR A 48 15.72 -5.26 13.18
N VAL A 49 16.31 -4.50 12.27
CA VAL A 49 16.19 -4.74 10.82
C VAL A 49 16.91 -6.04 10.44
N THR A 50 16.19 -6.98 9.82
CA THR A 50 16.70 -8.30 9.44
C THR A 50 16.96 -8.42 7.95
N CYS A 51 17.68 -9.48 7.55
CA CYS A 51 17.89 -9.83 6.14
C CYS A 51 16.56 -9.97 5.39
N PHE A 52 15.54 -10.56 6.01
CA PHE A 52 14.20 -10.68 5.39
C PHE A 52 13.61 -9.31 5.03
N MET A 53 13.67 -8.33 5.92
CA MET A 53 13.12 -6.99 5.65
C MET A 53 13.84 -6.29 4.49
N VAL A 54 15.16 -6.47 4.39
CA VAL A 54 15.96 -5.91 3.29
C VAL A 54 15.76 -6.67 1.98
N ASP A 55 15.59 -7.98 2.02
CA ASP A 55 15.24 -8.79 0.85
C ASP A 55 13.85 -8.44 0.31
N CYS A 56 12.87 -8.22 1.17
CA CYS A 56 11.57 -7.70 0.75
C CYS A 56 11.73 -6.38 0.00
N LEU A 57 12.53 -5.46 0.53
CA LEU A 57 12.82 -4.18 -0.12
C LEU A 57 13.53 -4.37 -1.47
N LYS A 58 14.50 -5.28 -1.54
CA LYS A 58 15.23 -5.66 -2.75
C LYS A 58 14.30 -6.27 -3.81
N SER A 59 13.34 -7.09 -3.41
CA SER A 59 12.37 -7.73 -4.32
C SER A 59 11.43 -6.72 -5.00
N MET A 60 11.28 -5.53 -4.45
CA MET A 60 10.52 -4.44 -5.08
C MET A 60 11.30 -3.75 -6.21
N TYR A 61 12.60 -4.05 -6.38
CA TYR A 61 13.47 -3.52 -7.42
C TYR A 61 14.06 -4.67 -8.25
N PRO A 62 13.36 -5.13 -9.31
CA PRO A 62 13.85 -6.22 -10.14
C PRO A 62 15.14 -5.80 -10.87
N GLN A 63 16.26 -6.44 -10.51
CA GLN A 63 17.48 -6.44 -11.31
C GLN A 63 17.44 -7.63 -12.27
N ASP A 64 17.37 -7.31 -13.55
CA ASP A 64 17.35 -8.21 -14.70
C ASP A 64 16.18 -9.19 -14.81
N ALA A 65 15.47 -9.02 -15.93
CA ALA A 65 14.35 -9.84 -16.37
C ALA A 65 14.82 -11.24 -16.75
N THR A 66 14.71 -12.22 -15.86
CA THR A 66 14.30 -13.58 -16.26
C THR A 66 13.64 -14.30 -15.09
N GLN A 67 12.32 -14.51 -15.23
CA GLN A 67 11.43 -15.29 -14.37
C GLN A 67 11.02 -14.69 -13.00
N PRO A 68 9.81 -14.12 -12.91
CA PRO A 68 9.20 -13.76 -11.64
C PRO A 68 8.83 -15.00 -10.81
N PRO A 69 8.95 -14.96 -9.48
CA PRO A 69 8.23 -15.88 -8.60
C PRO A 69 6.73 -15.68 -8.79
N ALA A 70 5.95 -16.75 -8.67
CA ALA A 70 4.55 -16.84 -9.10
C ALA A 70 3.66 -15.70 -8.58
N SER A 71 3.60 -14.62 -9.36
CA SER A 71 2.47 -13.69 -9.44
C SER A 71 1.20 -14.47 -9.75
N PRO A 72 -0.02 -13.97 -9.45
CA PRO A 72 -1.12 -14.33 -10.33
C PRO A 72 -0.64 -14.02 -11.75
N THR A 73 -0.70 -15.03 -12.61
CA THR A 73 -0.20 -14.92 -13.99
C THR A 73 -0.78 -13.63 -14.56
N LEU A 74 0.02 -12.78 -15.22
CA LEU A 74 -0.43 -11.53 -15.88
C LEU A 74 -1.82 -11.71 -16.57
N SER A 75 -2.03 -12.91 -17.13
CA SER A 75 -3.29 -13.46 -17.61
C SER A 75 -4.52 -13.27 -16.71
N GLU A 76 -4.47 -13.46 -15.39
CA GLU A 76 -5.66 -13.37 -14.50
C GLU A 76 -6.12 -11.92 -14.33
N ALA A 77 -5.19 -11.00 -14.05
CA ALA A 77 -5.52 -9.58 -13.94
C ALA A 77 -5.96 -8.98 -15.28
N GLU A 78 -5.33 -9.41 -16.39
CA GLU A 78 -5.73 -9.05 -17.76
C GLU A 78 -7.10 -9.63 -18.14
N THR A 79 -7.42 -10.84 -17.69
CA THR A 79 -8.73 -11.47 -17.89
C THR A 79 -9.79 -10.70 -17.11
N LEU A 80 -9.57 -10.47 -15.82
CA LEU A 80 -10.48 -9.69 -14.98
C LEU A 80 -10.68 -8.28 -15.52
N TYR A 81 -9.61 -7.65 -16.01
CA TYR A 81 -9.72 -6.36 -16.70
C TYR A 81 -10.59 -6.47 -17.93
N SER A 82 -10.35 -7.44 -18.81
CA SER A 82 -11.13 -7.61 -20.03
C SER A 82 -12.62 -7.85 -19.73
N GLU A 83 -12.94 -8.61 -18.69
CA GLU A 83 -14.31 -8.81 -18.21
C GLU A 83 -14.94 -7.50 -17.71
N LEU A 84 -14.31 -6.83 -16.74
CA LEU A 84 -14.85 -5.62 -16.13
C LEU A 84 -14.82 -4.39 -17.05
N ASN A 85 -13.91 -4.36 -18.01
CA ASN A 85 -13.79 -3.27 -18.99
C ASN A 85 -14.91 -3.32 -20.03
N ASN A 86 -15.49 -4.50 -20.29
CA ASN A 86 -16.60 -4.68 -21.22
C ASN A 86 -17.97 -4.71 -20.51
N ASP A 87 -18.00 -4.83 -19.18
CA ASP A 87 -19.22 -4.78 -18.37
C ASP A 87 -19.57 -3.33 -17.97
N SER A 88 -20.69 -2.82 -18.49
CA SER A 88 -21.20 -1.49 -18.15
C SER A 88 -21.59 -1.34 -16.68
N ASP A 89 -22.08 -2.43 -16.07
CA ASP A 89 -22.53 -2.43 -14.68
C ASP A 89 -21.32 -2.43 -13.74
N ALA A 90 -20.22 -3.05 -14.15
CA ALA A 90 -18.95 -3.01 -13.40
C ALA A 90 -18.36 -1.59 -13.29
N ARG A 91 -18.68 -0.71 -14.24
CA ARG A 91 -18.19 0.67 -14.31
C ARG A 91 -19.17 1.68 -13.69
N THR A 92 -20.40 1.26 -13.46
CA THR A 92 -21.43 2.11 -12.89
C THR A 92 -21.32 2.07 -11.38
N VAL A 93 -21.27 3.24 -10.75
CA VAL A 93 -21.38 3.36 -9.30
C VAL A 93 -22.84 3.11 -8.91
N ILE A 94 -23.08 2.09 -8.09
CA ILE A 94 -24.41 1.76 -7.59
C ILE A 94 -24.45 2.08 -6.09
N ALA A 95 -25.46 2.82 -5.66
CA ALA A 95 -25.71 3.01 -4.23
C ALA A 95 -26.05 1.65 -3.57
N PRO A 96 -25.58 1.38 -2.35
CA PRO A 96 -24.98 2.31 -1.39
C PRO A 96 -23.45 2.39 -1.42
N ASP A 97 -22.77 1.52 -2.16
CA ASP A 97 -21.34 1.27 -1.98
C ASP A 97 -20.44 2.36 -2.61
N LEU A 98 -21.02 3.21 -3.47
CA LEU A 98 -20.41 4.41 -4.09
C LEU A 98 -19.09 4.18 -4.86
N ILE A 99 -18.58 2.96 -4.94
CA ILE A 99 -17.39 2.57 -5.71
C ILE A 99 -17.80 1.57 -6.79
N SER A 100 -17.31 1.78 -8.00
CA SER A 100 -17.55 0.85 -9.11
C SER A 100 -16.78 -0.46 -8.90
N LYS A 101 -17.28 -1.60 -9.41
CA LYS A 101 -16.53 -2.86 -9.35
C LYS A 101 -15.16 -2.72 -10.03
N TYR A 102 -15.10 -1.92 -11.09
CA TYR A 102 -13.86 -1.63 -11.80
C TYR A 102 -12.84 -0.95 -10.88
N GLU A 103 -13.22 0.15 -10.23
CA GLU A 103 -12.37 0.88 -9.28
C GLU A 103 -11.97 0.01 -8.09
N MET A 104 -12.90 -0.76 -7.51
CA MET A 104 -12.63 -1.69 -6.41
C MET A 104 -11.46 -2.63 -6.71
N ASN A 105 -11.35 -3.13 -7.95
CA ASN A 105 -10.31 -4.09 -8.33
C ASN A 105 -9.02 -3.44 -8.85
N PHE A 106 -9.07 -2.22 -9.38
CA PHE A 106 -7.92 -1.59 -10.03
C PHE A 106 -7.38 -0.35 -9.31
N TRP A 107 -8.00 0.12 -8.22
CA TRP A 107 -7.49 1.27 -7.47
C TRP A 107 -6.05 1.09 -7.02
N TYR A 108 -5.71 -0.08 -6.48
CA TYR A 108 -4.35 -0.43 -6.03
C TYR A 108 -3.53 -1.21 -7.08
N HIS A 109 -3.89 -1.12 -8.36
CA HIS A 109 -3.14 -1.78 -9.43
C HIS A 109 -1.65 -1.43 -9.33
N GLY A 110 -0.77 -2.43 -9.36
CA GLY A 110 0.68 -2.23 -9.25
C GLY A 110 1.27 -2.32 -7.84
N VAL A 111 0.47 -2.17 -6.77
CA VAL A 111 0.99 -2.20 -5.39
C VAL A 111 1.59 -3.56 -5.04
N SER A 112 1.00 -4.64 -5.57
CA SER A 112 1.55 -6.00 -5.51
C SER A 112 1.00 -6.83 -6.67
N GLY A 113 1.45 -8.08 -6.82
CA GLY A 113 0.90 -8.99 -7.82
C GLY A 113 -0.61 -9.27 -7.63
N ASN A 114 -1.08 -9.31 -6.38
CA ASN A 114 -2.49 -9.46 -6.03
C ASN A 114 -2.90 -8.35 -5.05
N PRO A 115 -3.13 -7.13 -5.55
CA PRO A 115 -3.40 -5.98 -4.70
C PRO A 115 -4.73 -6.17 -3.95
N PRO A 116 -4.87 -5.56 -2.75
CA PRO A 116 -6.13 -5.62 -2.03
C PRO A 116 -7.25 -4.91 -2.80
N LYS A 117 -8.49 -5.26 -2.49
CA LYS A 117 -9.67 -4.59 -3.06
C LYS A 117 -10.02 -3.36 -2.25
N LEU A 118 -10.22 -2.24 -2.91
CA LEU A 118 -10.69 -1.01 -2.29
C LEU A 118 -12.14 -1.18 -1.83
N MET A 119 -12.43 -0.86 -0.57
CA MET A 119 -13.79 -0.84 -0.05
C MET A 119 -14.42 0.55 -0.10
N TRP A 120 -13.66 1.57 0.30
CA TRP A 120 -14.12 2.95 0.35
C TRP A 120 -12.95 3.94 0.44
N ARG A 121 -13.11 5.15 -0.09
CA ARG A 121 -12.16 6.26 0.07
C ARG A 121 -12.84 7.62 0.21
N SER A 122 -12.23 8.52 0.99
CA SER A 122 -12.83 9.81 1.35
C SER A 122 -12.76 10.88 0.28
N ASP A 123 -11.88 10.74 -0.70
CA ASP A 123 -11.65 11.69 -1.79
C ASP A 123 -12.43 11.32 -3.07
N LEU A 124 -13.48 10.50 -2.96
CA LEU A 124 -14.24 10.01 -4.10
C LEU A 124 -14.76 11.14 -5.01
N GLU A 125 -15.24 12.24 -4.42
CA GLU A 125 -15.80 13.38 -5.16
C GLU A 125 -14.73 14.29 -5.78
N THR A 126 -13.59 14.45 -5.10
CA THR A 126 -12.52 15.38 -5.51
C THR A 126 -11.47 14.73 -6.40
N ASN A 127 -11.39 13.40 -6.39
CA ASN A 127 -10.41 12.60 -7.12
C ASN A 127 -11.11 11.40 -7.80
N PRO A 128 -11.88 11.60 -8.88
CA PRO A 128 -12.58 10.51 -9.54
C PRO A 128 -11.59 9.50 -10.15
N PHE A 129 -11.87 8.20 -10.03
CA PHE A 129 -11.02 7.18 -10.63
C PHE A 129 -11.19 7.18 -12.17
N PRO A 130 -10.09 7.25 -12.95
CA PRO A 130 -10.19 7.28 -14.40
C PRO A 130 -10.72 5.95 -14.92
N ILE A 131 -11.91 6.00 -15.55
CA ILE A 131 -12.46 4.84 -16.26
C ILE A 131 -11.94 4.89 -17.71
N PRO A 132 -11.10 3.94 -18.13
CA PRO A 132 -10.57 3.96 -19.49
C PRO A 132 -11.68 3.67 -20.52
N PRO A 133 -11.61 4.24 -21.73
CA PRO A 133 -12.52 3.89 -22.81
C PRO A 133 -12.52 2.37 -23.09
N PRO A 134 -13.66 1.77 -23.50
CA PRO A 134 -13.68 0.38 -23.96
C PRO A 134 -12.57 0.11 -25.00
N GLY A 135 -11.92 -1.04 -24.89
CA GLY A 135 -10.81 -1.41 -25.78
C GLY A 135 -9.43 -0.81 -25.43
N THR A 136 -9.32 -0.02 -24.34
CA THR A 136 -8.01 0.38 -23.81
C THR A 136 -7.23 -0.87 -23.37
N ASN A 137 -5.92 -0.91 -23.65
CA ASN A 137 -5.07 -2.04 -23.25
C ASN A 137 -4.78 -2.02 -21.73
N PHE A 138 -4.67 -3.20 -21.13
CA PHE A 138 -4.41 -3.39 -19.69
C PHE A 138 -3.19 -2.62 -19.17
N PHE A 139 -2.10 -2.59 -19.92
CA PHE A 139 -0.86 -1.90 -19.54
C PHE A 139 -0.99 -0.36 -19.44
N LYS A 140 -2.14 0.20 -19.86
CA LYS A 140 -2.43 1.63 -19.73
C LYS A 140 -3.13 1.99 -18.42
N ILE A 141 -3.47 1.01 -17.59
CA ILE A 141 -3.99 1.29 -16.25
C ILE A 141 -2.89 1.93 -15.40
N PRO A 142 -3.18 3.01 -14.66
CA PRO A 142 -2.22 3.61 -13.76
C PRO A 142 -1.67 2.59 -12.76
N THR A 143 -0.35 2.49 -12.68
CA THR A 143 0.34 1.61 -11.73
C THR A 143 0.70 2.40 -10.49
N LYS A 144 0.35 1.89 -9.31
CA LYS A 144 0.67 2.49 -8.02
C LYS A 144 1.81 1.78 -7.32
N ALA A 145 2.63 2.54 -6.59
CA ALA A 145 3.55 2.02 -5.60
C ALA A 145 3.27 2.64 -4.23
N ALA A 146 3.21 1.82 -3.20
CA ALA A 146 3.09 2.30 -1.83
C ALA A 146 4.42 2.90 -1.37
N ARG A 147 4.37 4.11 -0.83
CA ARG A 147 5.49 4.87 -0.28
C ARG A 147 5.21 5.19 1.18
N GLY A 148 6.26 5.17 1.99
CA GLY A 148 6.16 5.56 3.41
C GLY A 148 5.85 7.05 3.57
N VAL A 149 5.21 7.39 4.69
CA VAL A 149 4.93 8.78 5.08
C VAL A 149 6.00 9.24 6.05
N PHE A 150 6.84 10.18 5.62
CA PHE A 150 7.94 10.72 6.42
C PHE A 150 7.92 12.24 6.43
N LYS A 151 8.35 12.84 7.55
CA LYS A 151 8.53 14.29 7.71
C LYS A 151 7.25 15.09 7.41
N THR A 152 6.10 14.55 7.81
CA THR A 152 4.80 15.23 7.73
C THR A 152 4.30 15.58 9.13
N PRO A 153 3.46 16.61 9.30
CA PRO A 153 2.86 16.92 10.61
C PRO A 153 2.10 15.75 11.24
N LEU A 154 1.57 14.83 10.41
CA LEU A 154 0.91 13.62 10.90
C LEU A 154 1.87 12.71 11.69
N ASN A 155 3.16 12.65 11.31
CA ASN A 155 4.14 11.82 12.01
C ASN A 155 4.35 12.27 13.47
N ASP A 156 4.26 13.57 13.74
CA ASP A 156 4.50 14.16 15.06
C ASP A 156 3.35 13.88 16.04
N VAL A 157 2.15 13.62 15.51
CA VAL A 157 0.91 13.41 16.29
C VAL A 157 0.36 11.99 16.18
N TRP A 158 1.02 11.11 15.42
CA TRP A 158 0.48 9.78 15.09
C TRP A 158 0.23 8.92 16.33
N ASP A 159 1.13 8.97 17.31
CA ASP A 159 1.02 8.18 18.55
C ASP A 159 -0.21 8.56 19.39
N ASP A 160 -0.73 9.79 19.24
CA ASP A 160 -1.96 10.26 19.90
C ASP A 160 -3.20 10.03 19.03
N VAL A 161 -3.07 10.19 17.70
CA VAL A 161 -4.17 10.09 16.74
C VAL A 161 -4.57 8.64 16.49
N ALA A 162 -3.61 7.73 16.29
CA ALA A 162 -3.91 6.35 15.94
C ALA A 162 -4.80 5.65 17.00
N PRO A 163 -4.55 5.76 18.31
CA PRO A 163 -5.45 5.20 19.33
C PRO A 163 -6.88 5.77 19.28
N ARG A 164 -7.06 7.06 18.96
CA ARG A 164 -8.38 7.69 18.81
C ARG A 164 -9.12 7.10 17.61
N ILE A 165 -8.43 6.90 16.48
CA ILE A 165 -8.98 6.23 15.30
C ILE A 165 -9.40 4.81 15.63
N LEU A 166 -8.55 4.04 16.32
CA LEU A 166 -8.89 2.68 16.76
C LEU A 166 -10.12 2.65 17.68
N ALA A 167 -10.23 3.61 18.60
CA ALA A 167 -11.38 3.73 19.48
C ALA A 167 -12.68 4.06 18.72
N SER A 168 -12.62 4.97 17.74
CA SER A 168 -13.74 5.27 16.85
C SER A 168 -14.17 4.04 16.06
N MET A 169 -13.24 3.34 15.40
CA MET A 169 -13.54 2.10 14.67
C MET A 169 -14.20 1.05 15.57
N LYS A 170 -13.71 0.89 16.80
CA LYS A 170 -14.31 -0.02 17.78
C LYS A 170 -15.74 0.40 18.17
N ALA A 171 -16.01 1.69 18.31
CA ALA A 171 -17.35 2.21 18.59
C ALA A 171 -18.34 1.92 17.44
N HIS A 172 -17.86 1.92 16.20
CA HIS A 172 -18.60 1.50 15.01
C HIS A 172 -18.68 -0.04 14.82
N GLY A 173 -18.10 -0.81 15.74
CA GLY A 173 -18.08 -2.28 15.65
C GLY A 173 -17.18 -2.84 14.54
N LEU A 174 -16.28 -2.02 13.98
CA LEU A 174 -15.39 -2.42 12.91
C LEU A 174 -14.20 -3.23 13.45
N LYS A 175 -13.91 -4.35 12.79
CA LYS A 175 -12.74 -5.20 13.09
C LYS A 175 -11.63 -4.88 12.11
N TYR A 176 -10.58 -4.21 12.58
CA TYR A 176 -9.43 -3.87 11.76
C TYR A 176 -8.33 -4.95 11.84
N SER A 177 -7.59 -5.12 10.76
CA SER A 177 -6.39 -5.97 10.68
C SER A 177 -5.11 -5.14 10.70
N ALA A 178 -5.13 -3.92 10.14
CA ALA A 178 -4.01 -3.00 10.11
C ALA A 178 -4.49 -1.54 10.06
N LEU A 179 -3.71 -0.64 10.66
CA LEU A 179 -3.84 0.81 10.56
C LEU A 179 -2.45 1.36 10.25
N GLN A 180 -2.28 1.94 9.07
CA GLN A 180 -1.00 2.47 8.62
C GLN A 180 -1.16 3.78 7.86
N THR A 181 -0.06 4.52 7.72
CA THR A 181 0.00 5.72 6.88
C THR A 181 0.78 5.41 5.62
N ALA A 182 0.26 5.78 4.45
CA ALA A 182 0.92 5.60 3.16
C ALA A 182 0.83 6.86 2.30
N ARG A 183 1.66 6.92 1.27
CA ARG A 183 1.40 7.69 0.05
C ARG A 183 1.43 6.72 -1.12
N PHE A 184 0.65 6.98 -2.14
CA PHE A 184 0.74 6.21 -3.37
C PHE A 184 1.38 7.07 -4.44
N SER A 185 2.50 6.62 -4.98
CA SER A 185 2.96 7.16 -6.25
C SER A 185 2.21 6.47 -7.38
N THR A 186 1.84 7.21 -8.42
CA THR A 186 1.08 6.73 -9.57
C THR A 186 1.86 7.02 -10.85
N VAL A 187 2.08 6.00 -11.65
CA VAL A 187 2.70 6.06 -12.98
C VAL A 187 1.63 5.75 -14.03
N GLU A 188 1.49 6.64 -15.00
CA GLU A 188 0.59 6.47 -16.14
C GLU A 188 1.41 6.43 -17.43
N ASP A 189 0.87 5.77 -18.46
CA ASP A 189 1.53 5.67 -19.77
C ASP A 189 1.85 7.07 -20.33
N GLY A 190 3.14 7.30 -20.62
CA GLY A 190 3.65 8.57 -21.14
C GLY A 190 3.65 9.75 -20.15
N LYS A 191 3.42 9.51 -18.85
CA LYS A 191 3.46 10.56 -17.81
C LYS A 191 4.51 10.28 -16.74
N ASN A 192 4.99 11.36 -16.11
CA ASN A 192 5.87 11.28 -14.96
C ASN A 192 5.13 10.71 -13.74
N GLU A 193 5.89 10.07 -12.85
CA GLU A 193 5.38 9.62 -11.55
C GLU A 193 4.81 10.81 -10.76
N THR A 194 3.59 10.64 -10.25
CA THR A 194 2.92 11.62 -9.40
C THR A 194 2.76 11.05 -8.01
N LEU A 195 3.02 11.85 -6.98
CA LEU A 195 2.88 11.42 -5.58
C LEU A 195 1.55 11.92 -5.02
N GLY A 196 0.70 11.00 -4.57
CA GLY A 196 -0.59 11.30 -3.96
C GLY A 196 -0.49 11.92 -2.56
N PRO A 197 -1.65 12.29 -1.97
CA PRO A 197 -1.73 12.83 -0.62
C PRO A 197 -1.34 11.79 0.43
N VAL A 198 -1.25 12.23 1.69
CA VAL A 198 -1.13 11.30 2.82
C VAL A 198 -2.43 10.50 2.93
N VAL A 199 -2.29 9.18 3.08
CA VAL A 199 -3.40 8.25 3.22
C VAL A 199 -3.34 7.57 4.58
N VAL A 200 -4.41 7.64 5.35
CA VAL A 200 -4.67 6.69 6.45
C VAL A 200 -5.25 5.44 5.79
N TRP A 201 -4.42 4.42 5.67
CA TRP A 201 -4.71 3.20 4.94
C TRP A 201 -5.10 2.10 5.91
N ILE A 202 -6.37 1.71 5.89
CA ILE A 202 -6.99 0.87 6.92
C ILE A 202 -7.41 -0.47 6.32
N ALA A 203 -6.84 -1.55 6.86
CA ALA A 203 -7.28 -2.90 6.54
C ALA A 203 -8.36 -3.33 7.53
N VAL A 204 -9.47 -3.86 7.04
CA VAL A 204 -10.49 -4.55 7.84
C VAL A 204 -10.43 -6.05 7.62
N HIS A 205 -10.88 -6.80 8.62
CA HIS A 205 -10.97 -8.25 8.53
C HIS A 205 -11.95 -8.66 7.42
N PRO A 206 -11.58 -9.59 6.53
CA PRO A 206 -12.46 -10.01 5.45
C PRO A 206 -13.79 -10.54 5.96
N ASN A 207 -14.87 -10.18 5.28
CA ASN A 207 -16.24 -10.61 5.58
C ASN A 207 -16.77 -10.17 6.96
N THR A 208 -16.18 -9.12 7.56
CA THR A 208 -16.64 -8.59 8.86
C THR A 208 -17.36 -7.25 8.78
N THR A 209 -17.31 -6.58 7.62
CA THR A 209 -17.95 -5.29 7.38
C THR A 209 -18.23 -5.09 5.89
N ASN A 210 -18.78 -3.95 5.48
CA ASN A 210 -19.08 -3.59 4.10
C ASN A 210 -18.73 -2.12 3.82
N ALA A 211 -18.77 -1.70 2.55
CA ALA A 211 -18.42 -0.35 2.12
C ALA A 211 -19.26 0.74 2.79
N GLY A 212 -20.57 0.50 2.96
CA GLY A 212 -21.47 1.43 3.66
C GLY A 212 -21.06 1.68 5.12
N ALA A 213 -20.71 0.63 5.86
CA ALA A 213 -20.29 0.76 7.25
C ALA A 213 -18.97 1.52 7.41
N VAL A 214 -17.97 1.28 6.55
CA VAL A 214 -16.69 2.01 6.61
C VAL A 214 -16.83 3.45 6.11
N ARG A 215 -17.71 3.71 5.14
CA ARG A 215 -18.11 5.07 4.74
C ARG A 215 -18.69 5.82 5.91
N ASP A 216 -19.67 5.24 6.61
CA ASP A 216 -20.39 5.89 7.70
C ASP A 216 -19.49 6.15 8.92
N ALA A 217 -18.44 5.35 9.11
CA ALA A 217 -17.43 5.55 10.14
C ALA A 217 -16.35 6.60 9.78
N THR A 218 -16.16 6.91 8.50
CA THR A 218 -15.05 7.78 8.08
C THR A 218 -15.16 9.22 8.60
N PRO A 219 -16.33 9.89 8.64
CA PRO A 219 -16.43 11.26 9.15
C PRO A 219 -15.83 11.45 10.54
N ASP A 220 -15.96 10.46 11.43
CA ASP A 220 -15.36 10.50 12.77
C ASP A 220 -13.83 10.48 12.71
N ILE A 221 -13.25 9.66 11.82
CA ILE A 221 -11.79 9.60 11.60
C ILE A 221 -11.27 10.94 11.06
N LEU A 222 -11.96 11.51 10.08
CA LEU A 222 -11.62 12.82 9.53
C LEU A 222 -11.74 13.92 10.59
N HIS A 223 -12.73 13.86 11.48
CA HIS A 223 -12.87 14.79 12.59
C HIS A 223 -11.70 14.67 13.60
N ILE A 224 -11.31 13.44 13.95
CA ILE A 224 -10.13 13.18 14.81
C ILE A 224 -8.86 13.81 14.23
N LEU A 225 -8.66 13.69 12.91
CA LEU A 225 -7.52 14.27 12.21
C LEU A 225 -7.61 15.81 12.15
N ALA A 226 -8.80 16.35 11.90
CA ALA A 226 -9.04 17.79 11.87
C ALA A 226 -8.83 18.47 13.24
N ASP A 227 -9.17 17.80 14.34
CA ASP A 227 -8.95 18.30 15.72
C ASP A 227 -7.47 18.61 16.00
N VAL A 228 -6.57 17.88 15.36
CA VAL A 228 -5.11 18.07 15.44
C VAL A 228 -4.56 18.80 14.22
N GLN A 229 -5.42 19.50 13.47
CA GLN A 229 -5.10 20.33 12.31
C GLN A 229 -4.48 19.55 11.13
N ILE A 230 -4.75 18.25 11.02
CA ILE A 230 -4.39 17.43 9.85
C ILE A 230 -5.60 17.36 8.92
N THR A 231 -5.62 18.22 7.90
CA THR A 231 -6.76 18.35 6.96
C THR A 231 -6.46 17.83 5.56
N ASP A 232 -5.18 17.71 5.18
CA ASP A 232 -4.74 17.22 3.86
C ASP A 232 -4.42 15.72 3.93
N VAL A 233 -5.45 14.92 4.18
CA VAL A 233 -5.36 13.47 4.38
C VAL A 233 -6.58 12.77 3.79
N VAL A 234 -6.33 11.62 3.17
CA VAL A 234 -7.37 10.73 2.64
C VAL A 234 -7.48 9.50 3.54
N VAL A 235 -8.69 9.05 3.81
CA VAL A 235 -8.93 7.77 4.49
C VAL A 235 -9.34 6.74 3.45
N GLU A 236 -8.58 5.66 3.35
CA GLU A 236 -8.85 4.56 2.41
C GLU A 236 -8.99 3.24 3.16
N TRP A 237 -10.01 2.47 2.80
CA TRP A 237 -10.33 1.18 3.41
C TRP A 237 -10.18 0.06 2.41
N TYR A 238 -9.67 -1.07 2.87
CA TYR A 238 -9.56 -2.28 2.08
C TYR A 238 -9.73 -3.53 2.95
N GLU A 239 -10.13 -4.65 2.35
CA GLU A 239 -10.13 -5.92 3.05
C GLU A 239 -8.75 -6.58 2.97
N ALA A 240 -8.19 -6.95 4.12
CA ALA A 240 -7.04 -7.82 4.17
C ALA A 240 -6.97 -8.58 5.50
N SER A 241 -6.53 -9.84 5.43
CA SER A 241 -6.12 -10.58 6.62
C SER A 241 -4.64 -10.34 6.85
N VAL A 242 -4.28 -9.73 7.97
CA VAL A 242 -2.87 -9.74 8.40
C VAL A 242 -2.61 -11.09 9.05
N VAL A 243 -1.98 -11.99 8.30
CA VAL A 243 -1.38 -13.18 8.89
C VAL A 243 -0.05 -12.72 9.48
N ARG A 244 0.11 -12.88 10.80
CA ARG A 244 1.42 -12.71 11.44
C ARG A 244 2.32 -13.81 10.90
N LEU A 245 3.27 -13.43 10.02
CA LEU A 245 4.31 -14.32 9.51
C LEU A 245 5.34 -14.64 10.59
#